data_AF-A0A428YLJ2-F1
#
_entry.id   AF-A0A428YLJ2-F1
#
_cell.length_a   1.000
_cell.length_b   1.000
_cell.length_c   1.000
_cell.angle_alpha   90.00
_cell.angle_beta   90.00
_cell.angle_gamma   90.00
#
_symmetry.space_group_name_H-M   'P 1'
#
loop_
_entity.id
_entity.type
_entity.pdbx_description
1 polymer ?
#
loop_
_entity_poly.entity_id
_entity_poly.type
_entity_poly.pdbx_seq_one_letter_code
_entity_poly.pdbx_strand_id
1 'polypeptide(L)'
;MIETSIDDLTTGTAEPDVEGAPAAPSFEAMLSTAERDIEVALRGANATVRELKKAHAAARTGQVRDLRKALAAAGTAAAALAAATGTLSDGPELDEQDYLASGGYVKELLAAAESAGLTIVEEDNLLLCYPSLLKLVPAEAAIEIDKVRERRLRPSVLVAALARAQERDVRFKADAFLDSLRAAYELLVTGEDKRADGVVRLLDIWGVLTMLPGQRAQYSKQEFARDLYLLDRSGVTHTARSARTLRWSASTGTKGAGTLVTVAPSGQQQRYWGVSFTVADAATVANAEPAGT
;
A
#
# COMPACT_ATOMS: atom_id res chain seq x y z
N MET A 1 0.87 66.64 -33.80
CA MET A 1 1.35 65.39 -33.16
C MET A 1 0.42 64.29 -33.68
N ILE A 2 0.71 63.82 -34.89
CA ILE A 2 1.32 62.51 -35.22
C ILE A 2 0.33 61.36 -34.97
N GLU A 3 -0.12 60.80 -36.09
CA GLU A 3 -0.94 59.61 -36.33
C GLU A 3 -0.32 58.32 -35.79
N THR A 4 -1.16 57.35 -35.42
CA THR A 4 -1.22 55.94 -35.90
C THR A 4 -2.18 55.18 -34.95
N SER A 5 -3.37 54.73 -35.37
CA SER A 5 -3.69 53.61 -36.28
C SER A 5 -3.08 52.28 -35.81
N ILE A 6 -3.94 51.36 -35.37
CA ILE A 6 -4.09 49.97 -35.83
C ILE A 6 -5.09 49.27 -34.89
N ASP A 7 -6.32 49.13 -35.38
CA ASP A 7 -7.12 47.93 -35.17
C ASP A 7 -6.36 46.78 -35.84
N ASP A 8 -5.99 45.72 -35.09
CA ASP A 8 -5.85 44.40 -35.70
C ASP A 8 -5.96 43.26 -34.69
N LEU A 9 -6.76 42.29 -35.11
CA LEU A 9 -6.97 40.91 -34.67
C LEU A 9 -6.07 40.33 -33.56
N THR A 10 -6.71 39.82 -32.50
CA THR A 10 -6.39 38.48 -31.95
C THR A 10 -7.66 37.79 -31.43
N THR A 11 -8.54 37.42 -32.36
CA THR A 11 -9.36 36.22 -32.22
C THR A 11 -8.48 34.98 -32.28
N GLY A 12 -8.56 34.15 -31.24
CA GLY A 12 -8.38 32.70 -31.34
C GLY A 12 -6.96 32.19 -31.53
N THR A 13 -6.41 31.60 -30.49
CA THR A 13 -6.08 30.18 -30.53
C THR A 13 -6.29 29.63 -29.12
N ALA A 14 -7.52 29.18 -28.86
CA ALA A 14 -7.73 28.17 -27.85
C ALA A 14 -6.90 26.97 -28.30
N GLU A 15 -5.84 26.64 -27.56
CA GLU A 15 -5.17 25.36 -27.72
C GLU A 15 -6.23 24.28 -27.52
N PRO A 16 -6.46 23.42 -28.52
CA PRO A 16 -7.47 22.39 -28.42
C PRO A 16 -7.08 21.44 -27.29
N ASP A 17 -8.05 21.14 -26.44
CA ASP A 17 -8.07 19.98 -25.56
C ASP A 17 -7.38 18.82 -26.28
N VAL A 18 -6.26 18.37 -25.70
CA VAL A 18 -5.60 17.15 -26.14
C VAL A 18 -6.56 16.01 -25.79
N GLU A 19 -7.41 15.74 -26.77
CA GLU A 19 -8.28 14.58 -26.92
C GLU A 19 -7.56 13.37 -26.35
N GLY A 20 -8.14 12.84 -25.27
CA GLY A 20 -7.54 11.84 -24.42
C GLY A 20 -6.94 10.72 -25.25
N ALA A 21 -5.60 10.66 -25.25
CA ALA A 21 -4.87 9.49 -25.70
C ALA A 21 -5.58 8.27 -25.11
N PRO A 22 -5.84 7.20 -25.90
CA PRO A 22 -6.49 6.00 -25.38
C PRO A 22 -5.73 5.60 -24.12
N ALA A 23 -6.43 5.61 -22.98
CA ALA A 23 -5.83 5.23 -21.72
C ALA A 23 -5.14 3.89 -21.95
N ALA A 24 -3.82 3.85 -21.74
CA ALA A 24 -3.05 2.63 -21.85
C ALA A 24 -3.82 1.52 -21.10
N PRO A 25 -3.93 0.31 -21.67
CA PRO A 25 -4.76 -0.74 -21.10
C PRO A 25 -4.36 -0.95 -19.63
N SER A 26 -5.26 -0.60 -18.72
CA SER A 26 -5.00 -0.66 -17.29
C SER A 26 -5.16 -2.10 -16.79
N PHE A 27 -4.36 -2.46 -15.79
CA PHE A 27 -4.39 -3.79 -15.18
C PHE A 27 -5.78 -4.09 -14.58
N GLU A 28 -6.39 -3.11 -13.91
CA GLU A 28 -7.75 -3.24 -13.38
C GLU A 28 -8.80 -3.41 -14.51
N ALA A 29 -8.71 -2.66 -15.61
CA ALA A 29 -9.67 -2.78 -16.71
C ALA A 29 -9.56 -4.12 -17.44
N MET A 30 -8.33 -4.62 -17.62
CA MET A 30 -8.06 -5.94 -18.17
C MET A 30 -8.73 -7.02 -17.31
N LEU A 31 -8.43 -7.05 -16.00
CA LEU A 31 -9.00 -8.03 -15.09
C LEU A 31 -10.53 -7.93 -14.98
N SER A 32 -11.08 -6.72 -14.98
CA SER A 32 -12.53 -6.49 -14.98
C SER A 32 -13.19 -7.03 -16.25
N THR A 33 -12.53 -6.90 -17.40
CA THR A 33 -13.05 -7.41 -18.68
C THR A 33 -12.98 -8.94 -18.70
N ALA A 34 -11.84 -9.52 -18.32
CA ALA A 34 -11.68 -10.96 -18.18
C ALA A 34 -12.72 -11.56 -17.22
N GLU A 35 -12.97 -10.92 -16.07
CA GLU A 35 -14.00 -11.36 -15.11
C GLU A 35 -15.41 -11.38 -15.74
N ARG A 36 -15.78 -10.32 -16.45
CA ARG A 36 -17.08 -10.23 -17.15
C ARG A 36 -17.23 -11.31 -18.21
N ASP A 37 -16.20 -11.55 -19.01
CA ASP A 37 -16.22 -12.55 -20.07
C ASP A 37 -16.28 -13.98 -19.51
N ILE A 38 -15.54 -14.25 -18.43
CA ILE A 38 -15.63 -15.52 -17.68
C ILE A 38 -17.04 -15.73 -17.15
N GLU A 39 -17.69 -14.69 -16.62
CA GLU A 39 -19.06 -14.80 -16.13
C GLU A 39 -20.06 -15.16 -17.24
N VAL A 40 -19.91 -14.57 -18.43
CA VAL A 40 -20.72 -14.91 -19.61
C VAL A 40 -20.50 -16.37 -20.01
N ALA A 41 -19.25 -16.84 -20.05
CA ALA A 41 -18.93 -18.24 -20.34
C ALA A 41 -19.54 -19.18 -19.29
N LEU A 42 -19.47 -18.85 -17.99
CA LEU A 42 -20.10 -19.63 -16.91
C LEU A 42 -21.62 -19.72 -17.07
N ARG A 43 -22.29 -18.63 -17.46
CA ARG A 43 -23.73 -18.65 -17.77
C ARG A 43 -24.03 -19.57 -18.96
N GLY A 44 -23.22 -19.55 -20.01
CA GLY A 44 -23.32 -20.44 -21.17
C GLY A 44 -23.12 -21.93 -20.82
N ALA A 45 -22.15 -22.23 -19.96
CA ALA A 45 -21.90 -23.58 -19.46
C ALA A 45 -23.10 -24.11 -18.66
N ASN A 46 -23.64 -23.30 -17.75
CA ASN A 46 -24.82 -23.65 -16.97
C ASN A 46 -26.07 -23.88 -17.86
N ALA A 47 -26.26 -23.08 -18.90
CA ALA A 47 -27.34 -23.29 -19.87
C ALA A 47 -27.19 -24.63 -20.61
N THR A 48 -25.99 -24.95 -21.06
CA THR A 48 -25.68 -26.23 -21.73
C THR A 48 -25.96 -27.42 -20.82
N VAL A 49 -25.46 -27.38 -19.58
CA VAL A 49 -25.71 -28.43 -18.57
C VAL A 49 -27.20 -28.61 -18.31
N ARG A 50 -27.97 -27.52 -18.23
CA ARG A 50 -29.42 -27.57 -18.02
C ARG A 50 -30.15 -28.27 -19.15
N GLU A 51 -29.83 -27.96 -20.41
CA GLU A 51 -30.50 -28.59 -21.56
C GLU A 51 -30.10 -30.07 -21.71
N LEU A 52 -28.84 -30.43 -21.42
CA LEU A 52 -28.40 -31.82 -21.38
C LEU A 52 -29.12 -32.63 -20.28
N LYS A 53 -29.34 -32.04 -19.10
CA LYS A 53 -30.14 -32.69 -18.03
C LYS A 53 -31.59 -32.96 -18.48
N LYS A 54 -32.21 -32.04 -19.22
CA LYS A 54 -33.55 -32.24 -19.80
C LYS A 54 -33.54 -33.35 -20.87
N ALA A 55 -32.56 -33.34 -21.76
CA ALA A 55 -32.40 -34.38 -22.78
C ALA A 55 -32.24 -35.76 -22.12
N HIS A 56 -31.41 -35.87 -21.08
CA HIS A 56 -31.25 -37.10 -20.32
C HIS A 56 -32.56 -37.57 -19.66
N ALA A 57 -33.33 -36.66 -19.06
CA ALA A 57 -34.63 -37.00 -18.48
C ALA A 57 -35.64 -37.50 -19.53
N ALA A 58 -35.73 -36.82 -20.67
CA ALA A 58 -36.59 -37.23 -21.78
C ALA A 58 -36.17 -38.57 -22.40
N ALA A 59 -34.87 -38.84 -22.48
CA ALA A 59 -34.36 -40.14 -22.93
C ALA A 59 -34.76 -41.26 -21.96
N ARG A 60 -34.69 -41.02 -20.64
CA ARG A 60 -35.10 -42.00 -19.62
C ARG A 60 -36.58 -42.36 -19.67
N THR A 61 -37.45 -41.43 -20.02
CA THR A 61 -38.90 -41.64 -20.09
C THR A 61 -39.40 -41.99 -21.49
N GLY A 62 -38.52 -42.03 -22.50
CA GLY A 62 -38.88 -42.33 -23.88
C GLY A 62 -39.60 -41.19 -24.63
N GLN A 63 -39.54 -39.95 -24.12
CA GLN A 63 -40.19 -38.79 -24.75
C GLN A 63 -39.37 -38.26 -25.93
N VAL A 64 -39.51 -38.89 -27.10
CA VAL A 64 -38.68 -38.62 -28.29
C VAL A 64 -38.74 -37.17 -28.78
N ARG A 65 -39.92 -36.53 -28.72
CA ARG A 65 -40.09 -35.13 -29.15
C ARG A 65 -39.33 -34.16 -28.24
N ASP A 66 -39.43 -34.36 -26.94
CA ASP A 66 -38.77 -33.52 -25.94
C ASP A 66 -37.27 -33.77 -25.92
N LEU A 67 -36.83 -35.02 -26.13
CA LEU A 67 -35.43 -35.36 -26.34
C LEU A 67 -34.84 -34.57 -27.53
N ARG A 68 -35.49 -34.61 -28.70
CA ARG A 68 -35.00 -33.89 -29.89
C ARG A 68 -34.94 -32.39 -29.66
N LYS A 69 -35.96 -31.82 -29.00
CA LYS A 69 -36.01 -30.39 -28.66
C LYS A 69 -34.90 -29.99 -27.70
N ALA A 70 -34.68 -30.78 -26.64
CA ALA A 70 -33.65 -30.52 -25.64
C ALA A 70 -32.23 -30.67 -26.23
N LEU A 71 -32.00 -31.65 -27.11
CA LEU A 71 -30.72 -31.80 -27.81
C LEU A 71 -30.42 -30.64 -28.75
N ALA A 72 -31.42 -30.15 -29.51
CA ALA A 72 -31.25 -28.97 -30.35
C ALA A 72 -30.90 -27.73 -29.51
N ALA A 73 -31.63 -27.51 -28.40
CA ALA A 73 -31.35 -26.41 -27.47
C ALA A 73 -29.96 -26.53 -26.81
N ALA A 74 -29.54 -27.74 -26.46
CA ALA A 74 -28.19 -28.00 -25.94
C ALA A 74 -27.12 -27.68 -26.99
N GLY A 75 -27.33 -28.00 -28.26
CA GLY A 75 -26.44 -27.64 -29.36
C GLY A 75 -26.29 -26.13 -29.53
N THR A 76 -27.39 -25.38 -29.49
CA THR A 76 -27.35 -23.90 -29.52
C THR A 76 -26.61 -23.32 -28.32
N ALA A 77 -26.88 -23.84 -27.11
CA ALA A 77 -26.20 -23.38 -25.89
C ALA A 77 -24.69 -23.70 -25.92
N ALA A 78 -24.31 -24.86 -26.45
CA ALA A 78 -22.91 -25.25 -26.60
C ALA A 78 -22.16 -24.37 -27.62
N ALA A 79 -22.81 -24.01 -28.74
CA ALA A 79 -22.24 -23.08 -29.71
C ALA A 79 -22.04 -21.68 -29.12
N ALA A 80 -22.99 -21.19 -28.32
CA ALA A 80 -22.87 -19.92 -27.62
C ALA A 80 -21.74 -19.94 -26.58
N LEU A 81 -21.59 -21.05 -25.83
CA LEU A 81 -20.46 -21.24 -24.93
C LEU A 81 -19.14 -21.24 -25.69
N ALA A 82 -19.04 -21.96 -26.81
CA ALA A 82 -17.82 -22.02 -27.63
C ALA A 82 -17.40 -20.63 -28.12
N ALA A 83 -18.36 -19.81 -28.57
CA ALA A 83 -18.11 -18.43 -28.96
C ALA A 83 -17.59 -17.59 -27.78
N ALA A 84 -18.21 -17.69 -26.60
CA ALA A 84 -17.78 -16.97 -25.40
C ALA A 84 -16.40 -17.42 -24.88
N THR A 85 -16.02 -18.68 -25.06
CA THR A 85 -14.67 -19.16 -24.73
C THR A 85 -13.63 -18.75 -25.77
N GLY A 86 -14.04 -18.56 -27.03
CA GLY A 86 -13.18 -18.01 -28.08
C GLY A 86 -12.72 -16.60 -27.75
N THR A 87 -13.67 -15.72 -27.37
CA THR A 87 -13.35 -14.33 -26.97
C THR A 87 -12.40 -14.24 -25.77
N LEU A 88 -12.43 -15.21 -24.86
CA LEU A 88 -11.48 -15.29 -23.74
C LEU A 88 -10.05 -15.62 -24.20
N SER A 89 -9.92 -16.40 -25.28
CA SER A 89 -8.62 -16.82 -25.81
C SER A 89 -7.96 -15.72 -26.64
N ASP A 90 -8.78 -14.83 -27.22
CA ASP A 90 -8.35 -13.66 -27.99
C ASP A 90 -8.20 -12.39 -27.13
N GLY A 91 -8.32 -12.52 -25.80
CA GLY A 91 -8.21 -11.41 -24.86
C GLY A 91 -6.85 -10.69 -24.93
N PRO A 92 -6.77 -9.42 -24.51
CA PRO A 92 -5.53 -8.65 -24.57
C PRO A 92 -4.43 -9.32 -23.73
N GLU A 93 -3.33 -9.64 -24.38
CA GLU A 93 -2.13 -10.17 -23.75
C GLU A 93 -1.37 -8.98 -23.13
N LEU A 94 -1.49 -8.83 -21.81
CA LEU A 94 -0.68 -7.87 -21.06
C LEU A 94 0.53 -8.61 -20.52
N ASP A 95 1.73 -8.16 -20.89
CA ASP A 95 2.94 -8.59 -20.19
C ASP A 95 2.91 -7.98 -18.78
N GLU A 96 2.55 -8.80 -17.81
CA GLU A 96 2.41 -8.39 -16.42
C GLU A 96 3.74 -7.86 -15.86
N GLN A 97 4.86 -8.47 -16.22
CA GLN A 97 6.18 -8.09 -15.70
C GLN A 97 6.61 -6.74 -16.24
N ASP A 98 6.44 -6.52 -17.54
CA ASP A 98 6.71 -5.23 -18.18
C ASP A 98 5.78 -4.14 -17.66
N TYR A 99 4.49 -4.45 -17.45
CA TYR A 99 3.54 -3.49 -16.91
C TYR A 99 3.88 -3.08 -15.47
N LEU A 100 4.25 -4.03 -14.62
CA LEU A 100 4.73 -3.77 -13.27
C LEU A 100 6.04 -2.96 -13.28
N ALA A 101 6.96 -3.25 -14.20
CA ALA A 101 8.22 -2.52 -14.33
C ALA A 101 8.05 -1.11 -14.89
N SER A 102 7.02 -0.86 -15.70
CA SER A 102 6.75 0.44 -16.34
C SER A 102 6.32 1.55 -15.38
N GLY A 103 5.91 1.20 -14.15
CA GLY A 103 5.30 2.11 -13.19
C GLY A 103 3.81 2.41 -13.46
N GLY A 104 3.23 1.89 -14.55
CA GLY A 104 1.78 2.00 -14.82
C GLY A 104 0.93 1.42 -13.69
N TYR A 105 1.36 0.28 -13.15
CA TYR A 105 0.72 -0.36 -12.00
C TYR A 105 0.69 0.53 -10.75
N VAL A 106 1.79 1.24 -10.45
CA VAL A 106 1.86 2.12 -9.27
C VAL A 106 0.87 3.27 -9.41
N LYS A 107 0.76 3.88 -10.60
CA LYS A 107 -0.22 4.94 -10.87
C LYS A 107 -1.65 4.47 -10.65
N GLU A 108 -1.99 3.28 -11.14
CA GLU A 108 -3.31 2.68 -10.87
C GLU A 108 -3.55 2.44 -9.38
N LEU A 109 -2.55 1.91 -8.68
CA LEU A 109 -2.66 1.64 -7.25
C LEU A 109 -2.89 2.92 -6.45
N LEU A 110 -2.18 4.00 -6.78
CA LEU A 110 -2.36 5.32 -6.15
C LEU A 110 -3.77 5.89 -6.43
N ALA A 111 -4.24 5.82 -7.68
CA ALA A 111 -5.58 6.28 -8.04
C ALA A 111 -6.70 5.47 -7.36
N ALA A 112 -6.52 4.14 -7.26
CA ALA A 112 -7.44 3.26 -6.54
C ALA A 112 -7.43 3.55 -5.03
N ALA A 113 -6.26 3.84 -4.45
CA ALA A 113 -6.13 4.20 -3.05
C ALA A 113 -6.81 5.54 -2.75
N GLU A 114 -6.59 6.55 -3.58
CA GLU A 114 -7.24 7.86 -3.46
C GLU A 114 -8.77 7.72 -3.50
N SER A 115 -9.29 6.92 -4.44
CA SER A 115 -10.72 6.63 -4.57
C SER A 115 -11.31 5.92 -3.34
N ALA A 116 -10.48 5.17 -2.60
CA ALA A 116 -10.86 4.48 -1.37
C ALA A 116 -10.60 5.31 -0.09
N GLY A 117 -10.10 6.55 -0.22
CA GLY A 117 -9.72 7.39 0.92
C GLY A 117 -8.46 6.94 1.65
N LEU A 118 -7.63 6.10 1.00
CA LEU A 118 -6.35 5.66 1.53
C LEU A 118 -5.22 6.53 0.99
N THR A 119 -4.33 6.98 1.87
CA THR A 119 -3.12 7.68 1.43
C THR A 119 -1.94 6.72 1.31
N ILE A 120 -1.35 6.71 0.11
CA ILE A 120 -0.11 6.00 -0.19
C ILE A 120 0.90 7.03 -0.69
N VAL A 121 2.10 7.01 -0.13
CA VAL A 121 3.19 7.93 -0.51
C VAL A 121 4.36 7.11 -1.04
N GLU A 122 4.93 7.50 -2.18
CA GLU A 122 6.12 6.89 -2.74
C GLU A 122 7.39 7.52 -2.13
N GLU A 123 8.30 6.69 -1.61
CA GLU A 123 9.57 7.10 -1.00
C GLU A 123 10.64 6.02 -1.25
N ASP A 124 11.78 6.36 -1.88
CA ASP A 124 12.91 5.45 -2.13
C ASP A 124 12.53 4.06 -2.72
N ASN A 125 11.64 4.04 -3.72
CA ASN A 125 11.07 2.83 -4.35
C ASN A 125 10.18 1.95 -3.43
N LEU A 126 9.76 2.48 -2.29
CA LEU A 126 8.75 1.90 -1.41
C LEU A 126 7.48 2.72 -1.48
N LEU A 127 6.35 2.05 -1.33
CA LEU A 127 5.06 2.70 -1.14
C LEU A 127 4.73 2.61 0.35
N LEU A 128 4.63 3.75 0.99
CA LEU A 128 4.31 3.90 2.39
C LEU A 128 2.80 4.04 2.53
N CYS A 129 2.14 3.05 3.12
CA CYS A 129 0.71 3.07 3.40
C CYS A 129 0.51 2.64 4.85
N TYR A 130 0.31 3.59 5.77
CA TYR A 130 0.15 3.25 7.19
C TYR A 130 -0.79 2.05 7.38
N PRO A 131 -0.49 1.06 8.24
CA PRO A 131 0.78 0.80 8.93
C PRO A 131 1.76 -0.07 8.12
N SER A 132 1.47 -0.38 6.87
CA SER A 132 2.25 -1.29 6.03
C SER A 132 3.25 -0.59 5.10
N LEU A 133 4.32 -1.32 4.79
CA LEU A 133 5.28 -0.92 3.76
C LEU A 133 5.12 -1.84 2.56
N LEU A 134 4.97 -1.26 1.37
CA LEU A 134 4.86 -2.02 0.14
C LEU A 134 6.08 -1.84 -0.75
N LYS A 135 6.48 -2.92 -1.42
CA LYS A 135 7.54 -2.92 -2.42
C LYS A 135 7.12 -3.74 -3.62
N LEU A 136 7.16 -3.14 -4.80
CA LEU A 136 6.86 -3.85 -6.03
C LEU A 136 8.02 -4.78 -6.41
N VAL A 137 7.70 -6.01 -6.80
CA VAL A 137 8.69 -6.98 -7.30
C VAL A 137 8.23 -7.53 -8.66
N PRO A 138 8.48 -6.80 -9.75
CA PRO A 138 8.02 -7.15 -11.10
C PRO A 138 8.44 -8.55 -11.55
N ALA A 139 9.69 -8.95 -11.25
CA ALA A 139 10.24 -10.25 -11.62
C ALA A 139 9.46 -11.46 -11.07
N GLU A 140 8.69 -11.27 -10.01
CA GLU A 140 7.87 -12.31 -9.38
C GLU A 140 6.36 -12.10 -9.56
N ALA A 141 5.95 -11.09 -10.35
CA ALA A 141 4.56 -10.65 -10.46
C ALA A 141 3.89 -10.51 -9.09
N ALA A 142 4.57 -9.81 -8.17
CA ALA A 142 4.14 -9.72 -6.78
C ALA A 142 4.44 -8.33 -6.19
N ILE A 143 3.71 -8.01 -5.13
CA ILE A 143 4.03 -6.91 -4.22
C ILE A 143 4.40 -7.51 -2.86
N GLU A 144 5.49 -7.06 -2.26
CA GLU A 144 5.81 -7.38 -0.88
C GLU A 144 5.06 -6.40 0.03
N ILE A 145 4.29 -6.92 0.98
CA ILE A 145 3.67 -6.16 2.07
C ILE A 145 4.36 -6.59 3.35
N ASP A 146 5.14 -5.70 3.98
CA ASP A 146 5.91 -6.02 5.19
C ASP A 146 6.75 -7.30 5.02
N LYS A 147 7.40 -7.45 3.85
CA LYS A 147 8.19 -8.61 3.38
C LYS A 147 7.39 -9.89 3.07
N VAL A 148 6.06 -9.87 3.24
CA VAL A 148 5.19 -10.99 2.83
C VAL A 148 4.78 -10.81 1.39
N ARG A 149 4.94 -11.86 0.58
CA ARG A 149 4.56 -11.85 -0.84
C ARG A 149 3.05 -11.88 -1.01
N GLU A 150 2.54 -10.85 -1.67
CA GLU A 150 1.15 -10.75 -2.13
C GLU A 150 1.12 -10.84 -3.66
N ARG A 151 0.34 -11.81 -4.16
CA ARG A 151 0.17 -12.07 -5.61
C ARG A 151 -1.19 -11.62 -6.13
N ARG A 152 -2.10 -11.19 -5.25
CA ARG A 152 -3.38 -10.57 -5.63
C ARG A 152 -3.12 -9.15 -6.08
N LEU A 153 -2.65 -9.00 -7.31
CA LEU A 153 -2.23 -7.72 -7.87
C LEU A 153 -3.38 -6.82 -8.30
N ARG A 154 -4.64 -7.27 -8.31
CA ARG A 154 -5.76 -6.40 -8.68
C ARG A 154 -5.80 -5.15 -7.77
N PRO A 155 -5.59 -3.92 -8.30
CA PRO A 155 -5.44 -2.72 -7.47
C PRO A 155 -6.58 -2.52 -6.48
N SER A 156 -7.83 -2.67 -6.93
CA SER A 156 -9.01 -2.54 -6.06
C SER A 156 -9.02 -3.53 -4.88
N VAL A 157 -8.60 -4.78 -5.11
CA VAL A 157 -8.53 -5.82 -4.08
C VAL A 157 -7.40 -5.54 -3.09
N LEU A 158 -6.25 -5.10 -3.59
CA LEU A 158 -5.09 -4.76 -2.77
C LEU A 158 -5.40 -3.56 -1.86
N VAL A 159 -5.97 -2.49 -2.41
CA VAL A 159 -6.40 -1.30 -1.67
C VAL A 159 -7.42 -1.67 -0.58
N ALA A 160 -8.41 -2.50 -0.89
CA ALA A 160 -9.37 -2.97 0.10
C ALA A 160 -8.71 -3.81 1.22
N ALA A 161 -7.67 -4.59 0.89
CA ALA A 161 -6.91 -5.33 1.90
C ALA A 161 -6.09 -4.41 2.82
N LEU A 162 -5.48 -3.34 2.26
CA LEU A 162 -4.76 -2.32 3.02
C LEU A 162 -5.69 -1.52 3.94
N ALA A 163 -6.88 -1.15 3.46
CA ALA A 163 -7.89 -0.47 4.27
C ALA A 163 -8.29 -1.30 5.50
N ARG A 164 -8.57 -2.59 5.28
CA ARG A 164 -8.84 -3.54 6.38
C ARG A 164 -7.65 -3.74 7.31
N ALA A 165 -6.42 -3.54 6.83
CA ALA A 165 -5.23 -3.58 7.67
C ALA A 165 -5.10 -2.31 8.54
N GLN A 166 -5.50 -1.14 8.03
CA GLN A 166 -5.55 0.11 8.79
C GLN A 166 -6.59 0.09 9.92
N GLU A 167 -7.74 -0.55 9.69
CA GLU A 167 -8.79 -0.70 10.71
C GLU A 167 -8.38 -1.63 11.86
N ARG A 168 -7.41 -2.52 11.63
CA ARG A 168 -6.94 -3.45 12.65
C ARG A 168 -5.96 -2.76 13.59
N ASP A 169 -6.15 -3.00 14.88
CA ASP A 169 -5.22 -2.51 15.89
C ASP A 169 -3.83 -3.13 15.68
N VAL A 170 -2.82 -2.27 15.53
CA VAL A 170 -1.45 -2.69 15.26
C VAL A 170 -0.86 -3.22 16.56
N ARG A 171 -0.60 -4.53 16.60
CA ARG A 171 0.05 -5.19 17.75
C ARG A 171 1.52 -4.79 17.85
N PHE A 172 1.78 -3.57 18.31
CA PHE A 172 3.11 -3.01 18.52
C PHE A 172 3.51 -3.13 20.00
N LYS A 173 4.68 -3.69 20.27
CA LYS A 173 5.22 -3.85 21.64
C LYS A 173 6.04 -2.62 22.03
N ALA A 174 5.36 -1.52 22.36
CA ALA A 174 5.97 -0.22 22.62
C ALA A 174 7.08 -0.27 23.69
N ASP A 175 6.84 -0.90 24.84
CA ASP A 175 7.82 -0.98 25.93
C ASP A 175 9.11 -1.71 25.52
N ALA A 176 8.98 -2.83 24.82
CA ALA A 176 10.13 -3.63 24.38
C ALA A 176 10.96 -2.89 23.33
N PHE A 177 10.29 -2.17 22.43
CA PHE A 177 10.95 -1.33 21.44
C PHE A 177 11.64 -0.13 22.10
N LEU A 178 10.97 0.57 23.03
CA LEU A 178 11.52 1.69 23.77
C LEU A 178 12.77 1.29 24.58
N ASP A 179 12.74 0.13 25.22
CA ASP A 179 13.91 -0.39 25.95
C ASP A 179 15.10 -0.67 25.03
N SER A 180 14.83 -1.19 23.83
CA SER A 180 15.86 -1.44 22.81
C SER A 180 16.45 -0.13 22.29
N LEU A 181 15.59 0.87 22.06
CA LEU A 181 15.96 2.23 21.67
C LEU A 181 16.87 2.88 22.74
N ARG A 182 16.50 2.75 24.02
CA ARG A 182 17.31 3.22 25.16
C ARG A 182 18.68 2.53 25.22
N ALA A 183 18.71 1.20 25.10
CA ALA A 183 19.97 0.45 25.17
C ALA A 183 20.95 0.85 24.06
N ALA A 184 20.47 1.03 22.83
CA ALA A 184 21.28 1.52 21.71
C ALA A 184 21.75 2.98 21.93
N TYR A 185 20.87 3.83 22.48
CA TYR A 185 21.22 5.20 22.85
C TYR A 185 22.35 5.26 23.89
N GLU A 186 22.25 4.48 24.98
CA GLU A 186 23.27 4.45 26.04
C GLU A 186 24.63 3.99 25.54
N LEU A 187 24.65 3.03 24.61
CA LEU A 187 25.89 2.57 23.97
C LEU A 187 26.56 3.70 23.18
N LEU A 188 25.78 4.48 22.44
CA LEU A 188 26.29 5.62 21.65
C LEU A 188 26.77 6.77 22.53
N VAL A 189 26.02 7.11 23.59
CA VAL A 189 26.41 8.19 24.51
C VAL A 189 27.70 7.83 25.25
N THR A 190 27.84 6.58 25.70
CA THR A 190 29.04 6.10 26.39
C THR A 190 30.24 6.00 25.43
N GLY A 191 30.01 5.59 24.18
CA GLY A 191 31.07 5.43 23.20
C GLY A 191 31.60 6.73 22.58
N GLU A 192 30.80 7.81 22.59
CA GLU A 192 31.14 9.10 21.98
C GLU A 192 31.46 10.21 23.00
N ASP A 193 31.65 9.87 24.27
CA ASP A 193 31.87 10.82 25.39
C ASP A 193 30.85 11.98 25.40
N LYS A 194 29.61 11.70 24.98
CA LYS A 194 28.53 12.69 24.95
C LYS A 194 27.97 12.89 26.36
N ARG A 195 27.34 14.04 26.60
CA ARG A 195 26.57 14.27 27.84
C ARG A 195 25.48 13.21 27.96
N ALA A 196 25.20 12.78 29.18
CA ALA A 196 24.23 11.72 29.51
C ALA A 196 22.80 11.99 29.01
N ASP A 197 22.48 13.24 28.70
CA ASP A 197 21.21 13.77 28.18
C ASP A 197 21.34 14.32 26.74
N GLY A 198 22.48 14.08 26.08
CA GLY A 198 22.78 14.58 24.75
C GLY A 198 21.84 14.02 23.69
N VAL A 199 21.56 14.82 22.65
CA VAL A 199 20.74 14.36 21.52
C VAL A 199 21.57 13.45 20.61
N VAL A 200 21.01 12.28 20.30
CA VAL A 200 21.61 11.30 19.39
C VAL A 200 20.71 11.16 18.15
N ARG A 201 21.33 11.05 16.97
CA ARG A 201 20.58 10.87 15.73
C ARG A 201 19.98 9.48 15.68
N LEU A 202 18.72 9.38 15.26
CA LEU A 202 18.03 8.10 15.13
C LEU A 202 18.66 7.19 14.08
N LEU A 203 19.29 7.77 13.06
CA LEU A 203 20.03 7.00 12.07
C LEU A 203 21.24 6.26 12.68
N ASP A 204 21.91 6.87 13.66
CA ASP A 204 23.05 6.25 14.36
C ASP A 204 22.56 5.12 15.27
N ILE A 205 21.44 5.32 15.96
CA ILE A 205 20.76 4.30 16.77
C ILE A 205 20.35 3.11 15.89
N TRP A 206 19.70 3.36 14.74
CA TRP A 206 19.38 2.30 13.77
C TRP A 206 20.65 1.55 13.33
N GLY A 207 21.74 2.28 13.10
CA GLY A 207 23.05 1.71 12.80
C GLY A 207 23.53 0.73 13.86
N VAL A 208 23.37 1.06 15.14
CA VAL A 208 23.69 0.19 16.30
C VAL A 208 22.78 -1.03 16.37
N LEU A 209 21.46 -0.84 16.25
CA LEU A 209 20.48 -1.93 16.28
C LEU A 209 20.68 -2.94 15.14
N THR A 210 21.34 -2.53 14.06
CA THR A 210 21.56 -3.34 12.86
C THR A 210 23.04 -3.64 12.58
N MET A 211 23.90 -3.62 13.61
CA MET A 211 25.36 -3.84 13.46
C MET A 211 25.74 -5.23 12.94
N LEU A 212 24.95 -6.26 13.24
CA LEU A 212 25.28 -7.62 12.81
C LEU A 212 25.16 -7.76 11.28
N PRO A 213 26.05 -8.53 10.62
CA PRO A 213 25.97 -8.77 9.18
C PRO A 213 24.58 -9.27 8.77
N GLY A 214 23.99 -8.65 7.74
CA GLY A 214 22.66 -8.99 7.23
C GLY A 214 21.47 -8.37 7.96
N GLN A 215 21.63 -7.79 9.16
CA GLN A 215 20.51 -7.18 9.90
C GLN A 215 19.89 -5.97 9.19
N ARG A 216 20.70 -5.18 8.48
CA ARG A 216 20.19 -4.03 7.70
C ARG A 216 19.26 -4.43 6.55
N ALA A 217 19.37 -5.66 6.04
CA ALA A 217 18.43 -6.21 5.06
C ALA A 217 17.13 -6.70 5.73
N GLN A 218 17.21 -7.10 7.00
CA GLN A 218 16.09 -7.60 7.79
C GLN A 218 15.33 -6.48 8.52
N TYR A 219 15.93 -5.31 8.70
CA TYR A 219 15.31 -4.17 9.35
C TYR A 219 15.72 -2.85 8.69
N SER A 220 14.88 -2.38 7.78
CA SER A 220 15.13 -1.19 6.98
C SER A 220 14.94 0.11 7.77
N LYS A 221 15.39 1.23 7.21
CA LYS A 221 15.17 2.56 7.79
C LYS A 221 13.69 2.93 7.84
N GLN A 222 12.92 2.54 6.81
CA GLN A 222 11.50 2.80 6.71
C GLN A 222 10.71 1.97 7.74
N GLU A 223 11.12 0.73 8.00
CA GLU A 223 10.56 -0.08 9.10
C GLU A 223 10.83 0.55 10.46
N PHE A 224 12.05 1.01 10.67
CA PHE A 224 12.40 1.74 11.89
C PHE A 224 11.61 3.05 12.03
N ALA A 225 11.44 3.82 10.94
CA ALA A 225 10.62 5.04 10.94
C ALA A 225 9.16 4.76 11.29
N ARG A 226 8.57 3.69 10.75
CA ARG A 226 7.22 3.23 11.13
C ARG A 226 7.15 2.89 12.62
N ASP A 227 8.09 2.12 13.13
CA ASP A 227 8.08 1.67 14.52
C ASP A 227 8.26 2.85 15.50
N LEU A 228 9.06 3.87 15.12
CA LEU A 228 9.13 5.15 15.83
C LEU A 228 7.78 5.87 15.87
N TYR A 229 7.05 5.88 14.76
CA TYR A 229 5.70 6.46 14.73
C TYR A 229 4.70 5.71 15.60
N LEU A 230 4.76 4.37 15.60
CA LEU A 230 3.92 3.56 16.48
C LEU A 230 4.25 3.79 17.96
N LEU A 231 5.54 3.96 18.29
CA LEU A 231 5.97 4.34 19.64
C LEU A 231 5.44 5.72 20.03
N ASP A 232 5.60 6.73 19.17
CA ASP A 232 5.14 8.10 19.41
C ASP A 232 3.61 8.14 19.62
N ARG A 233 2.85 7.46 18.76
CA ARG A 233 1.39 7.34 18.86
C ARG A 233 0.94 6.59 20.13
N SER A 234 1.72 5.62 20.61
CA SER A 234 1.39 4.88 21.83
C SER A 234 1.47 5.74 23.10
N GLY A 235 2.18 6.88 23.06
CA GLY A 235 2.42 7.74 24.22
C GLY A 235 3.40 7.18 25.25
N VAL A 236 3.92 5.96 25.04
CA VAL A 236 4.88 5.32 25.94
C VAL A 236 6.23 6.02 25.83
N THR A 237 6.59 6.75 26.88
CA THR A 237 7.84 7.52 26.96
C THR A 237 8.73 7.12 28.13
N HIS A 238 8.20 6.34 29.08
CA HIS A 238 8.93 5.86 30.24
C HIS A 238 9.39 4.44 30.00
N THR A 239 10.67 4.17 30.24
CA THR A 239 11.20 2.81 30.07
C THR A 239 10.85 1.96 31.28
N ALA A 240 10.36 0.74 31.10
CA ALA A 240 10.04 -0.15 32.21
C ALA A 240 11.29 -0.55 33.02
N ARG A 241 12.46 -0.54 32.39
CA ARG A 241 13.74 -0.99 32.96
C ARG A 241 14.69 0.13 33.39
N SER A 242 14.28 1.40 33.32
CA SER A 242 15.12 2.51 33.78
C SER A 242 14.32 3.75 34.19
N ALA A 243 14.91 4.64 34.99
CA ALA A 243 14.31 5.92 35.36
C ALA A 243 14.41 6.99 34.25
N ARG A 244 14.85 6.62 33.05
CA ARG A 244 14.97 7.53 31.92
C ARG A 244 13.67 7.65 31.15
N THR A 245 13.38 8.86 30.69
CA THR A 245 12.24 9.21 29.86
C THR A 245 12.73 9.66 28.49
N LEU A 246 12.08 9.14 27.44
CA LEU A 246 12.33 9.53 26.05
C LEU A 246 11.88 10.98 25.82
N ARG A 247 12.72 11.73 25.10
CA ARG A 247 12.43 13.06 24.56
C ARG A 247 12.73 13.09 23.06
N TRP A 248 11.71 13.39 22.27
CA TRP A 248 11.86 13.65 20.84
C TRP A 248 12.56 14.99 20.64
N SER A 249 13.59 15.01 19.80
CA SER A 249 14.32 16.24 19.48
C SER A 249 14.00 16.70 18.06
N ALA A 250 13.07 17.64 17.95
CA ALA A 250 12.74 18.33 16.72
C ALA A 250 13.72 19.51 16.49
N SER A 251 14.99 19.21 16.24
CA SER A 251 15.99 20.24 15.95
C SER A 251 15.97 20.66 14.46
N THR A 252 16.63 21.79 14.16
CA THR A 252 16.88 22.37 12.82
C THR A 252 17.56 21.44 11.80
N GLY A 253 17.96 20.23 12.22
CA GLY A 253 18.50 19.16 11.39
C GLY A 253 17.49 18.47 10.47
N THR A 254 16.19 18.76 10.58
CA THR A 254 15.13 18.25 9.68
C THR A 254 15.24 18.76 8.23
N LYS A 255 16.11 19.75 7.97
CA LYS A 255 16.48 20.22 6.63
C LYS A 255 17.70 19.51 6.03
N GLY A 256 18.34 18.59 6.77
CA GLY A 256 19.58 17.92 6.37
C GLY A 256 19.45 16.41 6.15
N ALA A 257 20.51 15.80 5.62
CA ALA A 257 20.62 14.36 5.41
C ALA A 257 20.49 13.59 6.75
N GLY A 258 19.74 12.48 6.73
CA GLY A 258 19.58 11.58 7.89
C GLY A 258 18.26 11.70 8.66
N THR A 259 17.26 12.40 8.12
CA THR A 259 15.89 12.37 8.64
C THR A 259 15.18 11.09 8.21
N LEU A 260 14.47 10.45 9.14
CA LEU A 260 13.61 9.30 8.88
C LEU A 260 12.18 9.78 8.62
N VAL A 261 11.56 9.27 7.57
CA VAL A 261 10.20 9.66 7.15
C VAL A 261 9.29 8.44 7.17
N THR A 262 8.07 8.62 7.66
CA THR A 262 6.96 7.67 7.55
C THR A 262 5.66 8.45 7.33
N VAL A 263 4.54 7.75 7.15
CA VAL A 263 3.24 8.36 6.85
C VAL A 263 2.25 7.98 7.93
N ALA A 264 1.49 8.96 8.42
CA ALA A 264 0.36 8.77 9.33
C ALA A 264 -0.88 8.23 8.57
N PRO A 265 -1.93 7.73 9.27
CA PRO A 265 -3.18 7.35 8.62
C PRO A 265 -3.80 8.45 7.74
N SER A 266 -3.59 9.72 8.12
CA SER A 266 -4.07 10.89 7.38
C SER A 266 -3.27 11.21 6.11
N GLY A 267 -2.21 10.46 5.81
CA GLY A 267 -1.29 10.79 4.73
C GLY A 267 -0.23 11.81 5.09
N GLN A 268 -0.29 12.39 6.30
CA GLN A 268 0.71 13.36 6.74
C GLN A 268 2.07 12.68 6.92
N GLN A 269 3.10 13.24 6.30
CA GLN A 269 4.47 12.80 6.52
C GLN A 269 4.91 13.12 7.95
N GLN A 270 5.32 12.09 8.68
CA GLN A 270 5.93 12.21 9.98
C GLN A 270 7.44 12.08 9.86
N ARG A 271 8.17 13.01 10.47
CA ARG A 271 9.62 13.14 10.36
C ARG A 271 10.30 12.97 11.71
N TYR A 272 11.29 12.11 11.77
CA TYR A 272 12.09 11.84 12.96
C TYR A 272 13.57 12.07 12.68
N TRP A 273 14.26 12.77 13.59
CA TRP A 273 15.68 13.10 13.43
C TRP A 273 16.55 12.58 14.57
N GLY A 274 16.20 12.92 15.82
CA GLY A 274 16.99 12.57 16.98
C GLY A 274 16.17 12.45 18.24
N VAL A 275 16.77 11.82 19.25
CA VAL A 275 16.19 11.57 20.57
C VAL A 275 17.21 11.80 21.66
N SER A 276 16.72 12.10 22.86
CA SER A 276 17.50 12.03 24.09
C SER A 276 16.72 11.26 25.16
N PHE A 277 17.46 10.76 26.15
CA PHE A 277 16.86 10.10 27.32
C PHE A 277 17.30 10.85 28.58
N THR A 278 16.37 11.54 29.22
CA THR A 278 16.63 12.30 30.45
C THR A 278 16.26 11.45 31.66
N VAL A 279 17.06 11.46 32.71
CA VAL A 279 16.62 10.91 34.00
C VAL A 279 15.52 11.82 34.52
N ALA A 280 14.39 11.27 34.94
CA ALA A 280 13.35 12.07 35.58
C ALA A 280 13.95 12.73 36.82
N ASP A 281 14.04 14.06 36.82
CA ASP A 281 14.45 14.79 38.01
C ASP A 281 13.42 14.50 39.10
N ALA A 282 13.89 14.07 40.27
CA ALA A 282 13.06 13.78 41.44
C ALA A 282 12.17 14.99 41.87
N ALA A 283 12.44 16.19 41.33
CA ALA A 283 11.67 17.40 41.57
C ALA A 283 10.31 17.46 40.85
N THR A 284 10.07 16.71 39.77
CA THR A 284 8.77 16.78 39.04
C THR A 284 7.70 15.85 39.65
N VAL A 285 8.10 14.82 40.39
CA VAL A 285 7.17 13.89 41.05
C VAL A 285 6.54 14.50 42.33
N ALA A 286 7.19 15.51 42.92
CA ALA A 286 6.70 16.19 44.13
C ALA A 286 5.56 17.21 43.87
N ASN A 287 5.29 17.59 42.61
CA ASN A 287 4.20 18.53 42.26
C ASN A 287 2.90 17.84 41.82
N ALA A 288 2.81 16.52 41.97
CA ALA A 288 1.60 15.75 41.69
C ALA A 288 1.05 15.12 42.98
N GLU A 289 0.78 15.95 43.99
CA GLU A 289 -0.17 15.60 45.06
C GLU A 289 -1.54 16.25 44.77
N PRO A 290 -2.66 15.53 45.02
CA PRO A 290 -3.99 15.98 44.64
C PRO A 290 -4.53 17.04 45.60
N ALA A 291 -4.90 18.20 45.07
CA ALA A 291 -5.80 19.11 45.77
C ALA A 291 -7.19 18.48 45.82
N GLY A 292 -7.56 17.93 46.97
CA GLY A 292 -8.89 17.38 47.20
C GLY A 292 -9.14 17.09 48.68
N THR A 293 -9.67 18.07 49.40
CA THR A 293 -10.60 17.86 50.52
C THR A 293 -11.84 18.68 50.23
#